data_AF-A0A329SMQ8-F1
#
_entry.id   AF-A0A329SMQ8-F1
#
_cell.length_a   1.000
_cell.length_b   1.000
_cell.length_c   1.000
_cell.angle_alpha   90.00
_cell.angle_beta   90.00
_cell.angle_gamma   90.00
#
_symmetry.space_group_name_H-M   'P 1'
#
loop_
_entity.id
_entity.type
_entity.pdbx_description
1 polymer ?
#
loop_
_entity_poly.entity_id
_entity_poly.type
_entity_poly.pdbx_seq_one_letter_code
_entity_poly.pdbx_strand_id
1 'polypeptide(L)'
;MSKEYEIMEAMSPNSQMPYHDPSSVRLSIKEMEESESNDVLLGPDGKPLKKFLWWHMTKKQRILVFVGLVLLVLIALLLITWLAIIPAVIRHYANSVQMTLNYMDIMKIPDNKTLTVDISLNIQHDVGIAATTDSTTVLLLFAGAEFATLPFPGLDIKTGSKDYNITIATDMPLTDLNVFNAMSDALMNETEITLTASASLDIRALGMSFNDLSFNRNLPLEGFGDFTDPEPVIENIELTTCTSSEYLLNINVTLDNTARMGLDAIGALNMSLYYGQQYLGYALSQKPDLGIPRGMSDQSFLVTIDAEDVSISTMVLSALASSTQFYIVGNNPYVTTHGQFVEALSSVNMSIPSSSGSLTNMKMGSSCSLASLLVSRQLAG
;
A
#
# COMPACT_ATOMS: atom_id res chain seq x y z
N MET A 1 48.75 -13.95 43.43
CA MET A 1 50.05 -13.75 44.12
C MET A 1 50.51 -12.34 43.73
N SER A 2 50.02 -11.27 44.38
CA SER A 2 50.52 -10.67 45.64
C SER A 2 52.02 -10.35 45.51
N LYS A 3 52.58 -9.14 45.64
CA LYS A 3 52.29 -7.86 46.35
C LYS A 3 52.93 -6.71 45.53
N GLU A 4 52.49 -5.45 45.50
CA GLU A 4 52.26 -4.43 46.55
C GLU A 4 53.53 -3.82 47.22
N TYR A 5 53.51 -2.47 47.29
CA TYR A 5 54.26 -1.49 48.10
C TYR A 5 55.77 -1.29 47.82
N GLU A 6 56.26 -0.12 47.34
CA GLU A 6 56.19 1.29 47.82
C GLU A 6 57.07 1.53 49.07
N ILE A 7 58.02 2.49 48.98
CA ILE A 7 58.13 3.71 49.82
C ILE A 7 59.53 4.37 49.70
N MET A 8 59.46 5.70 49.56
CA MET A 8 60.39 6.82 49.80
C MET A 8 61.69 6.59 50.61
N GLU A 9 62.75 7.37 50.36
CA GLU A 9 62.98 8.69 51.00
C GLU A 9 64.28 9.38 50.51
N ALA A 10 64.34 10.68 50.79
CA ALA A 10 65.22 11.71 50.25
C ALA A 10 66.66 11.73 50.80
N MET A 11 67.58 12.37 50.07
CA MET A 11 68.58 13.31 50.64
C MET A 11 69.41 14.02 49.55
N SER A 12 69.45 15.35 49.63
CA SER A 12 70.56 16.24 49.23
C SER A 12 71.24 16.65 50.55
N PRO A 13 72.58 16.87 50.67
CA PRO A 13 73.23 18.07 50.12
C PRO A 13 74.77 18.06 49.88
N ASN A 14 75.20 19.06 49.09
CA ASN A 14 76.45 19.86 49.13
C ASN A 14 77.85 19.27 49.43
N SER A 15 78.79 19.65 48.55
CA SER A 15 80.18 20.03 48.85
C SER A 15 80.44 21.40 48.16
N GLN A 16 80.63 22.55 48.82
CA GLN A 16 81.84 23.05 49.50
C GLN A 16 83.11 22.85 48.64
N MET A 17 84.00 23.83 48.36
CA MET A 17 84.53 24.92 49.21
C MET A 17 85.48 25.86 48.35
N PRO A 18 86.31 26.81 48.87
CA PRO A 18 86.02 28.28 48.96
C PRO A 18 87.23 29.25 48.65
N TYR A 19 87.11 30.52 49.10
CA TYR A 19 88.16 31.49 49.59
C TYR A 19 88.91 32.39 48.57
N HIS A 20 89.22 33.70 48.75
CA HIS A 20 88.98 34.84 49.70
C HIS A 20 89.49 36.14 48.97
N ASP A 21 88.80 37.32 48.93
CA ASP A 21 88.74 38.45 49.91
C ASP A 21 89.88 39.51 49.72
N PRO A 22 89.88 40.76 50.26
CA PRO A 22 88.82 41.68 50.75
C PRO A 22 88.91 43.16 50.23
N SER A 23 87.90 43.96 50.61
CA SER A 23 87.96 45.36 51.09
C SER A 23 88.14 46.58 50.14
N SER A 24 87.02 47.30 49.99
CA SER A 24 86.79 48.75 50.25
C SER A 24 87.67 49.84 49.61
N VAL A 25 87.06 50.61 48.70
CA VAL A 25 87.26 52.07 48.58
C VAL A 25 85.93 52.75 48.20
N ARG A 26 85.55 53.79 48.97
CA ARG A 26 84.44 54.73 48.73
C ARG A 26 84.77 55.68 47.56
N LEU A 27 83.79 56.06 46.72
CA LEU A 27 83.18 57.41 46.64
C LEU A 27 82.37 57.64 45.35
N SER A 28 81.14 58.12 45.55
CA SER A 28 80.41 59.16 44.82
C SER A 28 79.70 58.93 43.46
N ILE A 29 78.35 58.99 43.59
CA ILE A 29 77.39 59.85 42.87
C ILE A 29 77.07 59.50 41.41
N LYS A 30 75.87 58.95 41.18
CA LYS A 30 74.72 59.72 40.65
C LYS A 30 73.41 58.94 40.81
N GLU A 31 72.43 59.56 41.46
CA GLU A 31 71.03 59.17 41.49
C GLU A 31 70.44 59.17 40.08
N MET A 32 69.55 58.22 39.79
CA MET A 32 68.35 58.51 39.00
C MET A 32 67.24 57.53 39.38
N GLU A 33 66.18 58.09 39.95
CA GLU A 33 64.91 57.47 40.32
C GLU A 33 64.22 56.79 39.12
N GLU A 34 63.66 55.62 39.42
CA GLU A 34 62.23 55.29 39.25
C GLU A 34 61.51 55.71 37.94
N SER A 35 61.04 54.73 37.18
CA SER A 35 59.58 54.54 37.04
C SER A 35 59.25 53.23 36.33
N GLU A 36 58.45 52.40 37.01
CA GLU A 36 57.55 51.45 36.38
C GLU A 36 56.60 52.22 35.45
N SER A 37 56.76 52.12 34.13
CA SER A 37 55.71 52.51 33.19
C SER A 37 54.96 51.27 32.72
N ASN A 38 53.82 51.01 33.35
CA ASN A 38 52.75 50.23 32.74
C ASN A 38 52.35 50.91 31.42
N ASP A 39 52.86 50.41 30.30
CA ASP A 39 52.47 50.87 28.96
C ASP A 39 50.98 50.54 28.71
N VAL A 40 50.13 51.49 29.05
CA VAL A 40 48.73 51.50 28.63
C VAL A 40 48.73 51.83 27.14
N LEU A 41 48.60 50.81 26.30
CA LEU A 41 48.38 50.97 24.87
C LEU A 41 47.11 51.81 24.65
N LEU A 42 47.30 53.02 24.12
CA LEU A 42 46.27 53.99 23.80
C LEU A 42 45.84 53.82 22.35
N GLY A 43 44.52 53.80 22.10
CA GLY A 43 44.00 53.88 20.72
C GLY A 43 44.23 55.27 20.11
N PRO A 44 43.97 55.45 18.81
CA PRO A 44 44.23 56.71 18.08
C PRO A 44 43.50 57.95 18.63
N ASP A 45 42.50 57.74 19.50
CA ASP A 45 41.74 58.82 20.15
C ASP A 45 42.19 59.09 21.61
N GLY A 46 43.35 58.58 22.05
CA GLY A 46 43.95 58.89 23.36
C GLY A 46 43.18 58.34 24.58
N LYS A 47 42.36 57.29 24.41
CA LYS A 47 41.61 56.64 25.51
C LYS A 47 42.11 55.22 25.78
N PRO A 48 42.14 54.77 27.05
CA PRO A 48 42.66 53.46 27.42
C PRO A 48 41.80 52.33 26.84
N LEU A 49 42.44 51.38 26.17
CA LEU A 49 41.81 50.18 25.62
C LEU A 49 41.34 49.28 26.78
N LYS A 50 40.04 48.96 26.86
CA LYS A 50 39.52 48.00 27.85
C LYS A 50 39.63 46.57 27.31
N LYS A 51 40.24 45.67 28.09
CA LYS A 51 40.34 44.24 27.77
C LYS A 51 38.95 43.63 27.58
N PHE A 52 38.72 43.01 26.44
CA PHE A 52 37.63 42.06 26.26
C PHE A 52 38.23 40.75 25.73
N LEU A 53 38.10 39.67 26.51
CA LEU A 53 38.57 38.32 26.20
C LEU A 53 39.94 38.26 25.49
N TRP A 54 40.95 38.87 26.12
CA TRP A 54 42.37 38.84 25.74
C TRP A 54 42.88 39.78 24.63
N TRP A 55 42.06 40.63 24.01
CA TRP A 55 42.54 41.66 23.07
C TRP A 55 42.19 43.10 23.49
N HIS A 56 43.06 44.05 23.13
CA HIS A 56 42.85 45.49 23.27
C HIS A 56 42.16 46.03 22.01
N MET A 57 40.86 46.30 22.11
CA MET A 57 40.01 46.71 20.98
C MET A 57 39.41 48.09 21.20
N THR A 58 39.32 48.90 20.14
CA THR A 58 38.61 50.18 20.15
C THR A 58 37.09 50.00 20.24
N LYS A 59 36.34 51.01 20.72
CA LYS A 59 34.86 50.95 20.81
C LYS A 59 34.18 50.60 19.49
N LYS A 60 34.75 51.03 18.35
CA LYS A 60 34.24 50.75 17.00
C LYS A 60 34.48 49.29 16.58
N GLN A 61 35.64 48.72 16.91
CA GLN A 61 35.95 47.31 16.64
C GLN A 61 35.08 46.36 17.46
N ARG A 62 34.73 46.73 18.70
CA ARG A 62 33.81 45.93 19.53
C ARG A 62 32.42 45.77 18.88
N ILE A 63 31.87 46.86 18.34
CA ILE A 63 30.57 46.84 17.66
C ILE A 63 30.63 45.96 16.41
N LEU A 64 31.72 46.05 15.64
CA LEU A 64 31.89 45.26 14.42
C LEU A 64 31.96 43.75 14.72
N VAL A 65 32.65 43.34 15.80
CA VAL A 65 32.67 41.93 16.26
C VAL A 65 31.28 41.45 16.70
N PHE A 66 30.52 42.27 17.44
CA PHE A 66 29.15 41.91 17.83
C PHE A 66 28.23 41.76 16.62
N VAL A 67 28.27 42.69 15.66
CA VAL A 67 27.49 42.61 14.43
C VAL A 67 27.88 41.39 13.60
N GLY A 68 29.18 41.10 13.48
CA GLY A 68 29.68 39.91 12.80
C GLY A 68 29.22 38.60 13.47
N LEU A 69 29.23 38.54 14.80
CA LEU A 69 28.75 37.38 15.55
C LEU A 69 27.23 37.19 15.41
N VAL A 70 26.45 38.26 15.46
CA VAL A 70 25.00 38.20 15.21
C VAL A 70 24.71 37.72 13.78
N LEU A 71 25.44 38.24 12.78
CA LEU A 71 25.29 37.81 11.39
C LEU A 71 25.67 36.34 11.21
N LEU A 72 26.73 35.87 11.87
CA LEU A 72 27.14 34.47 11.84
C LEU A 72 26.07 33.57 12.46
N VAL A 73 25.49 33.96 13.60
CA VAL A 73 24.38 33.23 14.21
C VAL A 73 23.16 33.20 13.29
N LEU A 74 22.81 34.32 12.64
CA LEU A 74 21.71 34.34 11.68
C LEU A 74 21.96 33.42 10.48
N ILE A 75 23.17 33.40 9.93
CA ILE A 75 23.55 32.49 8.84
C ILE A 75 23.47 31.04 9.33
N ALA A 76 23.97 30.74 10.53
CA ALA A 76 23.88 29.41 11.10
C ALA A 76 22.42 28.95 11.29
N LEU A 77 21.53 29.83 11.79
CA LEU A 77 20.10 29.54 11.91
C LEU A 77 19.44 29.33 10.55
N LEU A 78 19.80 30.12 9.54
CA LEU A 78 19.30 29.96 8.18
C LEU A 78 19.74 28.62 7.59
N LEU A 79 21.01 28.24 7.75
CA LEU A 79 21.53 26.96 7.31
C LEU A 79 20.85 25.78 8.02
N ILE A 80 20.63 25.86 9.33
CA ILE A 80 19.89 24.83 10.09
C ILE A 80 18.46 24.71 9.57
N THR A 81 17.78 25.85 9.38
CA THR A 81 16.41 25.86 8.86
C THR A 81 16.35 25.21 7.48
N TRP A 82 17.29 25.58 6.61
CA TRP A 82 17.36 25.10 5.23
C TRP A 82 17.72 23.62 5.12
N LEU A 83 18.72 23.16 5.88
CA LEU A 83 19.28 21.80 5.75
C LEU A 83 18.58 20.76 6.63
N ALA A 84 17.96 21.15 7.74
CA ALA A 84 17.37 20.20 8.69
C ALA A 84 15.85 20.36 8.83
N ILE A 85 15.36 21.59 9.01
CA ILE A 85 13.94 21.82 9.32
C ILE A 85 13.07 21.58 8.09
N ILE A 86 13.40 22.20 6.94
CA ILE A 86 12.56 22.06 5.74
C ILE A 86 12.46 20.60 5.27
N PRO A 87 13.56 19.82 5.12
CA PRO A 87 13.46 18.42 4.74
C PRO A 87 12.62 17.58 5.72
N ALA A 88 12.73 17.85 7.02
CA ALA A 88 11.92 17.17 8.04
C ALA A 88 10.43 17.49 7.90
N VAL A 89 10.08 18.75 7.64
CA VAL A 89 8.69 19.18 7.41
C VAL A 89 8.11 18.55 6.15
N ILE A 90 8.86 18.51 5.05
CA ILE A 90 8.41 17.87 3.80
C ILE A 90 8.17 16.37 4.00
N ARG A 91 9.06 15.67 4.71
CA ARG A 91 8.85 14.26 5.10
C ARG A 91 7.62 14.07 5.96
N HIS A 92 7.40 14.97 6.93
CA HIS A 92 6.21 14.93 7.76
C HIS A 92 4.93 15.08 6.93
N TYR A 93 4.88 16.03 6.00
CA TYR A 93 3.75 16.20 5.10
C TYR A 93 3.54 15.01 4.16
N ALA A 94 4.61 14.47 3.58
CA ALA A 94 4.52 13.27 2.74
C ALA A 94 3.95 12.07 3.53
N ASN A 95 4.28 11.95 4.81
CA ASN A 95 3.74 10.91 5.69
C ASN A 95 2.32 11.19 6.18
N SER A 96 1.89 12.44 6.23
CA SER A 96 0.52 12.80 6.65
C SER A 96 -0.52 12.67 5.55
N VAL A 97 -0.11 12.54 4.27
CA VAL A 97 -1.03 12.27 3.17
C VAL A 97 -1.71 10.92 3.39
N GLN A 98 -3.04 10.95 3.52
CA GLN A 98 -3.86 9.75 3.58
C GLN A 98 -4.28 9.37 2.16
N MET A 99 -4.24 8.08 1.88
CA MET A 99 -4.65 7.52 0.61
C MET A 99 -5.55 6.32 0.89
N THR A 100 -6.73 6.32 0.31
CA THR A 100 -7.67 5.21 0.39
C THR A 100 -8.07 4.76 -1.02
N LEU A 101 -8.30 3.47 -1.17
CA LEU A 101 -8.74 2.89 -2.43
C LEU A 101 -10.26 3.01 -2.52
N ASN A 102 -10.76 3.82 -3.44
CA ASN A 102 -12.20 3.87 -3.70
C ASN A 102 -12.64 2.60 -4.41
N TYR A 103 -11.83 2.17 -5.38
CA TYR A 103 -12.04 0.94 -6.13
C TYR A 103 -10.87 0.56 -7.05
N MET A 104 -10.86 -0.69 -7.53
CA MET A 104 -9.96 -1.22 -8.55
C MET A 104 -10.71 -2.17 -9.48
N ASP A 105 -10.92 -1.83 -10.74
CA ASP A 105 -11.50 -2.76 -11.72
C ASP A 105 -10.45 -3.37 -12.63
N ILE A 106 -10.58 -4.66 -12.93
CA ILE A 106 -9.93 -5.29 -14.06
C ILE A 106 -10.84 -5.10 -15.26
N MET A 107 -10.37 -4.34 -16.24
CA MET A 107 -11.13 -3.99 -17.44
C MET A 107 -10.93 -5.01 -18.56
N LYS A 108 -9.69 -5.52 -18.69
CA LYS A 108 -9.27 -6.48 -19.72
C LYS A 108 -8.08 -7.29 -19.26
N ILE A 109 -7.91 -8.46 -19.88
CA ILE A 109 -6.76 -9.33 -19.69
C ILE A 109 -6.07 -9.53 -21.05
N PRO A 110 -5.11 -8.65 -21.42
CA PRO A 110 -4.38 -8.77 -22.69
C PRO A 110 -3.57 -10.06 -22.82
N ASP A 111 -2.93 -10.49 -21.72
CA ASP A 111 -2.11 -11.69 -21.65
C ASP A 111 -2.03 -12.25 -20.22
N ASN A 112 -1.17 -13.24 -19.99
CA ASN A 112 -1.03 -13.93 -18.70
C ASN A 112 -0.18 -13.17 -17.66
N LYS A 113 0.37 -12.01 -18.00
CA LYS A 113 1.26 -11.20 -17.16
C LYS A 113 0.84 -9.74 -17.08
N THR A 114 -0.22 -9.34 -17.77
CA THR A 114 -0.66 -7.95 -17.86
C THR A 114 -2.16 -7.90 -17.64
N LEU A 115 -2.60 -6.97 -16.80
CA LEU A 115 -4.01 -6.66 -16.59
C LEU A 115 -4.25 -5.20 -16.95
N THR A 116 -5.26 -4.89 -17.76
CA THR A 116 -5.70 -3.51 -17.92
C THR A 116 -6.63 -3.19 -16.76
N VAL A 117 -6.27 -2.21 -15.94
CA VAL A 117 -6.99 -1.85 -14.71
C VAL A 117 -7.48 -0.41 -14.74
N ASP A 118 -8.59 -0.15 -14.04
CA ASP A 118 -9.07 1.18 -13.70
C ASP A 118 -9.13 1.34 -12.18
N ILE A 119 -8.27 2.20 -11.65
CA ILE A 119 -8.09 2.38 -10.20
C ILE A 119 -8.53 3.77 -9.81
N SER A 120 -9.42 3.89 -8.82
CA SER A 120 -9.72 5.17 -8.19
C SER A 120 -9.20 5.23 -6.77
N LEU A 121 -8.42 6.28 -6.50
CA LEU A 121 -7.85 6.57 -5.18
C LEU A 121 -8.42 7.88 -4.67
N ASN A 122 -8.78 7.91 -3.39
CA ASN A 122 -9.05 9.15 -2.68
C ASN A 122 -7.77 9.59 -1.96
N ILE A 123 -7.44 10.87 -2.11
CA ILE A 123 -6.25 11.48 -1.52
C ILE A 123 -6.71 12.62 -0.61
N GLN A 124 -6.35 12.51 0.67
CA GLN A 124 -6.61 13.53 1.67
C GLN A 124 -5.32 14.05 2.26
N HIS A 125 -5.18 15.38 2.33
CA HIS A 125 -4.02 16.00 2.92
C HIS A 125 -4.34 17.38 3.49
N ASP A 126 -3.57 17.80 4.49
CA ASP A 126 -3.54 19.19 4.96
C ASP A 126 -2.07 19.62 5.09
N VAL A 127 -1.61 20.43 4.14
CA VAL A 127 -0.20 20.81 4.04
C VAL A 127 -0.01 22.32 3.99
N GLY A 128 0.99 22.83 4.70
CA GLY A 128 1.31 24.27 4.73
C GLY A 128 2.09 24.76 3.52
N ILE A 129 2.60 23.84 2.69
CA ILE A 129 3.51 24.14 1.57
C ILE A 129 3.00 23.44 0.32
N ALA A 130 2.82 24.18 -0.77
CA ALA A 130 2.50 23.59 -2.06
C ALA A 130 3.71 22.82 -2.61
N ALA A 131 3.45 21.69 -3.24
CA ALA A 131 4.48 20.82 -3.78
C ALA A 131 4.01 20.13 -5.05
N THR A 132 4.93 19.70 -5.90
CA THR A 132 4.63 18.81 -7.02
C THR A 132 5.42 17.51 -6.86
N THR A 133 4.82 16.39 -7.21
CA THR A 133 5.53 15.11 -7.33
C THR A 133 5.76 14.78 -8.79
N ASP A 134 6.91 14.18 -9.09
CA ASP A 134 7.14 13.61 -10.42
C ASP A 134 6.36 12.28 -10.55
N SER A 135 6.13 11.83 -11.80
CA SER A 135 5.54 10.51 -12.04
C SER A 135 6.49 9.41 -11.56
N THR A 136 5.95 8.36 -10.96
CA THR A 136 6.74 7.25 -10.41
C THR A 136 6.10 5.91 -10.73
N THR A 137 6.77 4.82 -10.34
CA THR A 137 6.22 3.47 -10.36
C THR A 137 5.93 3.03 -8.94
N VAL A 138 4.69 2.61 -8.70
CA VAL A 138 4.25 2.03 -7.43
C VAL A 138 4.38 0.51 -7.54
N LEU A 139 4.98 -0.10 -6.53
CA LEU A 139 4.97 -1.53 -6.30
C LEU A 139 3.73 -1.85 -5.47
N LEU A 140 2.93 -2.82 -5.92
CA LEU A 140 1.81 -3.34 -5.16
C LEU A 140 2.23 -4.67 -4.52
N LEU A 141 2.04 -4.75 -3.22
CA LEU A 141 2.42 -5.88 -2.40
C LEU A 141 1.19 -6.49 -1.74
N PHE A 142 1.21 -7.81 -1.61
CA PHE A 142 0.27 -8.59 -0.83
C PHE A 142 1.07 -9.50 0.12
N ALA A 143 0.68 -9.54 1.39
CA ALA A 143 1.42 -10.26 2.44
C ALA A 143 2.94 -9.92 2.50
N GLY A 144 3.31 -8.70 2.10
CA GLY A 144 4.71 -8.23 2.08
C GLY A 144 5.54 -8.66 0.86
N ALA A 145 4.96 -9.39 -0.10
CA ALA A 145 5.59 -9.74 -1.36
C ALA A 145 5.00 -8.93 -2.51
N GLU A 146 5.83 -8.51 -3.47
CA GLU A 146 5.40 -7.77 -4.65
C GLU A 146 4.66 -8.68 -5.63
N PHE A 147 3.53 -8.24 -6.17
CA PHE A 147 2.81 -8.96 -7.22
C PHE A 147 2.61 -8.15 -8.50
N ALA A 148 2.68 -6.82 -8.44
CA ALA A 148 2.47 -5.97 -9.61
C ALA A 148 3.16 -4.61 -9.49
N THR A 149 3.34 -3.97 -10.64
CA THR A 149 3.79 -2.58 -10.74
C THR A 149 2.74 -1.72 -11.42
N LEU A 150 2.56 -0.49 -10.95
CA LEU A 150 1.59 0.46 -11.49
C LEU A 150 2.26 1.81 -11.77
N PRO A 151 2.11 2.40 -12.97
CA PRO A 151 2.52 3.78 -13.19
C PRO A 151 1.62 4.72 -12.39
N PHE A 152 2.23 5.63 -11.62
CA PHE A 152 1.53 6.62 -10.82
C PHE A 152 1.85 8.04 -11.31
N PRO A 153 0.83 8.85 -11.63
CA PRO A 153 1.04 10.17 -12.20
C PRO A 153 1.68 11.12 -11.19
N GLY A 154 2.42 12.11 -11.70
CA GLY A 154 2.84 13.24 -10.88
C GLY A 154 1.64 14.04 -10.39
N LEU A 155 1.68 14.49 -9.13
CA LEU A 155 0.59 15.21 -8.48
C LEU A 155 0.98 16.65 -8.17
N ASP A 156 0.02 17.56 -8.23
CA ASP A 156 0.15 18.96 -7.80
C ASP A 156 -0.58 19.13 -6.46
N ILE A 157 0.20 19.09 -5.38
CA ILE A 157 -0.27 19.17 -4.01
C ILE A 157 -0.46 20.64 -3.62
N LYS A 158 -1.72 21.05 -3.47
CA LYS A 158 -2.08 22.41 -3.07
C LYS A 158 -1.97 22.60 -1.56
N THR A 159 -1.75 23.84 -1.12
CA THR A 159 -1.78 24.18 0.31
C THR A 159 -3.18 24.03 0.92
N GLY A 160 -3.20 23.75 2.22
CA GLY A 160 -4.39 23.59 3.04
C GLY A 160 -5.00 22.20 2.96
N SER A 161 -6.17 22.06 3.60
CA SER A 161 -6.97 20.83 3.60
C SER A 161 -7.60 20.58 2.24
N LYS A 162 -7.34 19.38 1.69
CA LYS A 162 -7.87 18.88 0.43
C LYS A 162 -8.31 17.43 0.57
N ASP A 163 -9.34 17.11 -0.18
CA ASP A 163 -9.93 15.78 -0.33
C ASP A 163 -10.39 15.68 -1.78
N TYR A 164 -9.77 14.79 -2.56
CA TYR A 164 -10.08 14.61 -3.98
C TYR A 164 -9.77 13.20 -4.45
N ASN A 165 -10.45 12.80 -5.53
CA ASN A 165 -10.23 11.52 -6.18
C ASN A 165 -9.32 11.68 -7.40
N ILE A 166 -8.48 10.69 -7.64
CA ILE A 166 -7.78 10.48 -8.90
C ILE A 166 -8.19 9.14 -9.48
N THR A 167 -8.10 9.03 -10.80
CA THR A 167 -8.39 7.79 -11.54
C THR A 167 -7.18 7.46 -12.41
N ILE A 168 -6.78 6.19 -12.39
CA ILE A 168 -5.62 5.66 -13.09
C ILE A 168 -6.09 4.48 -13.94
N ALA A 169 -6.25 4.73 -15.24
CA ALA A 169 -6.55 3.70 -16.24
C ALA A 169 -5.25 3.32 -16.96
N THR A 170 -4.76 2.10 -16.74
CA THR A 170 -3.44 1.69 -17.26
C THR A 170 -3.30 0.17 -17.35
N ASP A 171 -2.25 -0.28 -18.03
CA ASP A 171 -1.83 -1.67 -17.99
C ASP A 171 -0.93 -1.90 -16.77
N MET A 172 -1.27 -2.90 -15.98
CA MET A 172 -0.60 -3.32 -14.76
C MET A 172 0.14 -4.65 -15.02
N PRO A 173 1.47 -4.60 -15.19
CA PRO A 173 2.29 -5.81 -15.27
C PRO A 173 2.31 -6.54 -13.92
N LEU A 174 2.09 -7.85 -13.98
CA LEU A 174 2.25 -8.79 -12.87
C LEU A 174 3.71 -9.20 -12.78
N THR A 175 4.33 -8.98 -11.62
CA THR A 175 5.73 -9.30 -11.35
C THR A 175 5.91 -10.68 -10.72
N ASP A 176 4.95 -11.11 -9.89
CA ASP A 176 4.89 -12.46 -9.35
C ASP A 176 3.46 -13.02 -9.44
N LEU A 177 3.29 -14.02 -10.30
CA LEU A 177 2.00 -14.66 -10.53
C LEU A 177 1.52 -15.46 -9.32
N ASN A 178 2.42 -16.06 -8.54
CA ASN A 178 2.01 -16.85 -7.37
C ASN A 178 1.46 -15.93 -6.27
N VAL A 179 2.09 -14.77 -6.07
CA VAL A 179 1.60 -13.77 -5.10
C VAL A 179 0.29 -13.17 -5.59
N PHE A 180 0.15 -12.91 -6.89
CA PHE A 180 -1.10 -12.46 -7.49
C PHE A 180 -2.23 -13.48 -7.30
N ASN A 181 -1.96 -14.77 -7.54
CA ASN A 181 -2.94 -15.83 -7.34
C ASN A 181 -3.37 -15.94 -5.87
N ALA A 182 -2.41 -15.90 -4.94
CA ALA A 182 -2.70 -15.89 -3.50
C ALA A 182 -3.54 -14.67 -3.07
N MET A 183 -3.23 -13.49 -3.63
CA MET A 183 -4.01 -12.28 -3.42
C MET A 183 -5.44 -12.44 -3.96
N SER A 184 -5.58 -12.99 -5.17
CA SER A 184 -6.88 -13.17 -5.82
C SER A 184 -7.75 -14.21 -5.10
N ASP A 185 -7.15 -15.30 -4.62
CA ASP A 185 -7.84 -16.31 -3.78
C ASP A 185 -8.31 -15.69 -2.46
N ALA A 186 -7.44 -14.95 -1.77
CA ALA A 186 -7.82 -14.22 -0.56
C ALA A 186 -8.93 -13.20 -0.84
N LEU A 187 -8.88 -12.48 -1.97
CA LEU A 187 -9.90 -11.52 -2.34
C LEU A 187 -11.26 -12.16 -2.60
N MET A 188 -11.29 -13.38 -3.15
CA MET A 188 -12.53 -14.14 -3.36
C MET A 188 -13.15 -14.60 -2.05
N ASN A 189 -12.31 -15.11 -1.13
CA ASN A 189 -12.78 -15.79 0.07
C ASN A 189 -12.96 -14.86 1.28
N GLU A 190 -12.18 -13.78 1.38
CA GLU A 190 -12.19 -12.85 2.51
C GLU A 190 -13.07 -11.62 2.23
N THR A 191 -13.66 -11.05 3.29
CA THR A 191 -14.48 -9.82 3.18
C THR A 191 -13.62 -8.56 3.01
N GLU A 192 -12.36 -8.60 3.43
CA GLU A 192 -11.40 -7.49 3.28
C GLU A 192 -9.99 -8.06 3.22
N ILE A 193 -9.19 -7.58 2.26
CA ILE A 193 -7.75 -7.81 2.20
C ILE A 193 -7.01 -6.47 2.34
N THR A 194 -5.72 -6.53 2.67
CA THR A 194 -4.85 -5.33 2.67
C THR A 194 -3.80 -5.44 1.58
N LEU A 195 -3.80 -4.48 0.65
CA LEU A 195 -2.70 -4.26 -0.29
C LEU A 195 -1.74 -3.22 0.29
N THR A 196 -0.44 -3.38 0.07
CA THR A 196 0.54 -2.33 0.39
C THR A 196 1.06 -1.71 -0.90
N ALA A 197 0.86 -0.42 -1.07
CA ALA A 197 1.48 0.37 -2.13
C ALA A 197 2.81 0.94 -1.63
N SER A 198 3.91 0.65 -2.34
CA SER A 198 5.24 1.14 -2.04
C SER A 198 5.83 1.90 -3.23
N ALA A 199 6.39 3.08 -2.99
CA ALA A 199 7.04 3.87 -4.03
C ALA A 199 8.18 4.73 -3.48
N SER A 200 9.03 5.18 -4.40
CA SER A 200 10.00 6.25 -4.18
C SER A 200 9.46 7.53 -4.83
N LEU A 201 9.27 8.59 -4.03
CA LEU A 201 8.72 9.87 -4.50
C LEU A 201 9.82 10.93 -4.61
N ASP A 202 9.82 11.63 -5.74
CA ASP A 202 10.58 12.86 -5.93
C ASP A 202 9.62 14.05 -5.80
N ILE A 203 9.83 14.87 -4.77
CA ILE A 203 8.97 16.01 -4.42
C ILE A 203 9.70 17.31 -4.70
N ARG A 204 9.03 18.27 -5.35
CA ARG A 204 9.52 19.63 -5.56
C ARG A 204 8.68 20.61 -4.75
N ALA A 205 9.32 21.34 -3.83
CA ALA A 205 8.66 22.31 -2.96
C ALA A 205 9.62 23.46 -2.62
N LEU A 206 9.10 24.69 -2.52
CA LEU A 206 9.91 25.88 -2.20
C LEU A 206 11.15 26.08 -3.11
N GLY A 207 11.06 25.64 -4.37
CA GLY A 207 12.19 25.70 -5.32
C GLY A 207 13.30 24.68 -5.07
N MET A 208 13.07 23.69 -4.20
CA MET A 208 13.98 22.59 -3.89
C MET A 208 13.41 21.25 -4.36
N SER A 209 14.31 20.30 -4.62
CA SER A 209 13.97 18.91 -4.91
C SER A 209 14.34 18.02 -3.72
N PHE A 210 13.44 17.13 -3.35
CA PHE A 210 13.59 16.12 -2.32
C PHE A 210 13.38 14.77 -2.99
N ASN A 211 14.49 14.07 -3.21
CA ASN A 211 14.47 12.82 -3.95
C ASN A 211 14.41 11.63 -3.01
N ASP A 212 13.98 10.50 -3.55
CA ASP A 212 13.99 9.19 -2.89
C ASP A 212 13.21 9.15 -1.55
N LEU A 213 12.09 9.87 -1.49
CA LEU A 213 11.21 9.81 -0.33
C LEU A 213 10.40 8.52 -0.36
N SER A 214 10.69 7.61 0.57
CA SER A 214 9.92 6.37 0.72
C SER A 214 8.46 6.69 1.06
N PHE A 215 7.55 6.14 0.27
CA PHE A 215 6.11 6.26 0.42
C PHE A 215 5.51 4.88 0.48
N ASN A 216 4.96 4.52 1.65
CA ASN A 216 4.28 3.24 1.86
C ASN A 216 2.87 3.50 2.38
N ARG A 217 1.86 2.90 1.75
CA ARG A 217 0.46 3.00 2.18
C ARG A 217 -0.20 1.64 2.16
N ASN A 218 -0.92 1.34 3.24
CA ASN A 218 -1.82 0.21 3.28
C ASN A 218 -3.16 0.66 2.71
N LEU A 219 -3.64 -0.09 1.74
CA LEU A 219 -4.86 0.12 1.00
C LEU A 219 -5.77 -1.06 1.33
N PRO A 220 -6.67 -0.94 2.33
CA PRO A 220 -7.70 -1.94 2.55
C PRO A 220 -8.59 -2.02 1.32
N LEU A 221 -8.97 -3.23 0.94
CA LEU A 221 -9.79 -3.54 -0.21
C LEU A 221 -10.86 -4.55 0.23
N GLU A 222 -12.12 -4.12 0.19
CA GLU A 222 -13.27 -5.02 0.44
C GLU A 222 -13.29 -6.10 -0.64
N GLY A 223 -13.31 -7.36 -0.23
CA GLY A 223 -13.31 -8.55 -1.08
C GLY A 223 -14.72 -9.08 -1.36
N PHE A 224 -14.80 -10.21 -2.07
CA PHE A 224 -16.07 -10.80 -2.50
C PHE A 224 -16.77 -11.59 -1.39
N GLY A 225 -16.03 -12.03 -0.35
CA GLY A 225 -16.59 -12.75 0.79
C GLY A 225 -17.41 -13.98 0.39
N ASP A 226 -16.92 -14.76 -0.59
CA ASP A 226 -17.58 -15.94 -1.15
C ASP A 226 -19.00 -15.69 -1.71
N PHE A 227 -19.36 -14.43 -1.99
CA PHE A 227 -20.73 -14.04 -2.36
C PHE A 227 -21.78 -14.49 -1.32
N THR A 228 -21.39 -14.56 -0.05
CA THR A 228 -22.30 -14.97 1.03
C THR A 228 -23.17 -13.84 1.55
N ASP A 229 -22.75 -12.58 1.35
CA ASP A 229 -23.51 -11.40 1.74
C ASP A 229 -23.28 -10.22 0.77
N PRO A 230 -24.26 -9.88 -0.08
CA PRO A 230 -25.55 -10.55 -0.26
C PRO A 230 -25.41 -11.86 -1.06
N GLU A 231 -26.25 -12.83 -0.74
CA GLU A 231 -26.35 -14.08 -1.50
C GLU A 231 -26.86 -13.84 -2.93
N PRO A 232 -26.41 -14.61 -3.94
CA PRO A 232 -26.94 -14.49 -5.30
C PRO A 232 -28.44 -14.83 -5.36
N VAL A 233 -29.17 -14.17 -6.25
CA VAL A 233 -30.63 -14.36 -6.41
C VAL A 233 -30.93 -15.02 -7.75
N ILE A 234 -31.57 -16.19 -7.74
CA ILE A 234 -32.10 -16.77 -8.98
C ILE A 234 -33.38 -16.04 -9.36
N GLU A 235 -33.36 -15.42 -10.54
CA GLU A 235 -34.51 -14.75 -11.14
C GLU A 235 -35.41 -15.74 -11.89
N ASN A 236 -34.79 -16.65 -12.65
CA ASN A 236 -35.50 -17.60 -13.49
C ASN A 236 -34.65 -18.84 -13.77
N ILE A 237 -35.33 -19.98 -13.82
CA ILE A 237 -34.76 -21.24 -14.30
C ILE A 237 -35.66 -21.76 -15.41
N GLU A 238 -35.08 -22.10 -16.55
CA GLU A 238 -35.80 -22.64 -17.69
C GLU A 238 -35.12 -23.92 -18.17
N LEU A 239 -35.83 -25.05 -18.09
CA LEU A 239 -35.40 -26.30 -18.69
C LEU A 239 -35.76 -26.28 -20.17
N THR A 240 -34.79 -25.94 -21.04
CA THR A 240 -35.03 -25.65 -22.45
C THR A 240 -35.07 -26.92 -23.30
N THR A 241 -34.22 -27.89 -22.99
CA THR A 241 -34.03 -29.11 -23.79
C THR A 241 -34.05 -30.35 -22.90
N CYS A 242 -34.82 -31.35 -23.32
CA CYS A 242 -34.86 -32.67 -22.71
C CYS A 242 -34.75 -33.75 -23.80
N THR A 243 -33.57 -34.34 -23.94
CA THR A 243 -33.33 -35.47 -24.84
C THR A 243 -32.90 -36.71 -24.04
N SER A 244 -32.61 -37.81 -24.73
CA SER A 244 -32.07 -39.01 -24.11
C SER A 244 -30.59 -38.88 -23.73
N SER A 245 -29.86 -37.93 -24.31
CA SER A 245 -28.42 -37.73 -24.09
C SER A 245 -28.09 -36.49 -23.28
N GLU A 246 -28.94 -35.46 -23.32
CA GLU A 246 -28.66 -34.19 -22.63
C GLU A 246 -29.93 -33.51 -22.11
N TYR A 247 -29.75 -32.83 -20.96
CA TYR A 247 -30.66 -31.81 -20.46
C TYR A 247 -29.96 -30.44 -20.49
N LEU A 248 -30.64 -29.43 -21.03
CA LEU A 248 -30.16 -28.05 -21.03
C LEU A 248 -31.05 -27.17 -20.16
N LEU A 249 -30.44 -26.43 -19.24
CA LEU A 249 -31.13 -25.45 -18.40
C LEU A 249 -30.52 -24.07 -18.62
N ASN A 250 -31.35 -23.04 -18.68
CA ASN A 250 -30.92 -21.66 -18.58
C ASN A 250 -31.24 -21.14 -17.18
N ILE A 251 -30.23 -20.66 -16.47
CA ILE A 251 -30.35 -20.07 -15.14
C ILE A 251 -29.96 -18.61 -15.23
N ASN A 252 -30.90 -17.71 -14.90
CA ASN A 252 -30.63 -16.29 -14.74
C ASN A 252 -30.44 -15.99 -13.25
N VAL A 253 -29.31 -15.37 -12.92
CA VAL A 253 -28.91 -15.04 -11.55
C VAL A 253 -28.57 -13.56 -11.48
N THR A 254 -29.14 -12.86 -10.52
CA THR A 254 -28.69 -11.52 -10.13
C THR A 254 -27.60 -11.69 -9.09
N LEU A 255 -26.41 -11.15 -9.38
CA LEU A 255 -25.26 -11.14 -8.49
C LEU A 255 -24.98 -9.70 -8.07
N ASP A 256 -24.87 -9.42 -6.78
CA ASP A 256 -24.47 -8.11 -6.28
C ASP A 256 -23.05 -8.18 -5.71
N ASN A 257 -22.10 -7.68 -6.48
CA ASN A 257 -20.70 -7.61 -6.09
C ASN A 257 -20.47 -6.38 -5.21
N THR A 258 -20.45 -6.58 -3.89
CA THR A 258 -20.18 -5.54 -2.89
C THR A 258 -18.69 -5.23 -2.73
N ALA A 259 -17.81 -6.01 -3.37
CA ALA A 259 -16.38 -5.78 -3.31
C ALA A 259 -16.00 -4.44 -3.95
N ARG A 260 -14.83 -3.93 -3.54
CA ARG A 260 -14.21 -2.73 -4.14
C ARG A 260 -13.44 -3.08 -5.42
N MET A 261 -13.49 -4.34 -5.83
CA MET A 261 -12.94 -4.82 -7.09
C MET A 261 -14.03 -5.33 -8.04
N GLY A 262 -14.01 -4.83 -9.26
CA GLY A 262 -14.77 -5.39 -10.39
C GLY A 262 -13.87 -6.23 -11.28
N LEU A 263 -14.45 -7.29 -11.80
CA LEU A 263 -13.81 -8.25 -12.69
C LEU A 263 -14.52 -8.21 -14.04
N ASP A 264 -14.39 -7.08 -14.72
CA ASP A 264 -14.93 -6.91 -16.05
C ASP A 264 -14.09 -7.72 -17.05
N ALA A 265 -14.75 -8.41 -17.97
CA ALA A 265 -14.11 -9.20 -19.02
C ALA A 265 -13.12 -10.29 -18.55
N ILE A 266 -13.39 -10.97 -17.43
CA ILE A 266 -12.69 -12.22 -17.03
C ILE A 266 -13.06 -13.45 -17.88
N GLY A 267 -13.84 -13.24 -18.95
CA GLY A 267 -14.25 -14.27 -19.88
C GLY A 267 -15.45 -15.09 -19.39
N ALA A 268 -15.76 -16.15 -20.13
CA ALA A 268 -16.84 -17.06 -19.76
C ALA A 268 -16.43 -17.87 -18.53
N LEU A 269 -17.23 -17.77 -17.47
CA LEU A 269 -17.12 -18.66 -16.30
C LEU A 269 -17.70 -20.03 -16.65
N ASN A 270 -16.94 -21.09 -16.40
CA ASN A 270 -17.39 -22.47 -16.56
C ASN A 270 -17.41 -23.18 -15.20
N MET A 271 -18.57 -23.24 -14.57
CA MET A 271 -18.70 -23.72 -13.20
C MET A 271 -19.27 -25.12 -13.16
N SER A 272 -19.02 -25.83 -12.08
CA SER A 272 -19.63 -27.12 -11.79
C SER A 272 -21.00 -26.92 -11.14
N LEU A 273 -21.96 -27.75 -11.52
CA LEU A 273 -23.29 -27.77 -10.92
C LEU A 273 -23.46 -29.01 -10.04
N TYR A 274 -23.92 -28.81 -8.80
CA TYR A 274 -24.28 -29.89 -7.89
C TYR A 274 -25.70 -29.76 -7.35
N TYR A 275 -26.27 -30.92 -7.05
CA TYR A 275 -27.48 -31.08 -6.25
C TYR A 275 -27.13 -31.87 -5.00
N GLY A 276 -27.14 -31.21 -3.84
CA GLY A 276 -26.49 -31.76 -2.64
C GLY A 276 -25.01 -32.02 -2.92
N GLN A 277 -24.58 -33.28 -2.84
CA GLN A 277 -23.21 -33.69 -3.19
C GLN A 277 -23.09 -34.36 -4.57
N GLN A 278 -24.21 -34.53 -5.28
CA GLN A 278 -24.19 -35.16 -6.59
C GLN A 278 -23.81 -34.14 -7.67
N TYR A 279 -22.73 -34.44 -8.40
CA TYR A 279 -22.37 -33.69 -9.61
C TYR A 279 -23.44 -33.91 -10.67
N LEU A 280 -23.96 -32.82 -11.23
CA LEU A 280 -24.97 -32.85 -12.29
C LEU A 280 -24.39 -32.52 -13.66
N GLY A 281 -23.37 -31.65 -13.72
CA GLY A 281 -22.85 -31.15 -14.98
C GLY A 281 -22.15 -29.81 -14.79
N TYR A 282 -22.14 -29.00 -15.84
CA TYR A 282 -21.46 -27.70 -15.82
C TYR A 282 -22.39 -26.55 -16.26
N ALA A 283 -22.06 -25.35 -15.81
CA ALA A 283 -22.79 -24.11 -16.04
C ALA A 283 -21.84 -23.09 -16.71
N LEU A 284 -22.09 -22.78 -17.97
CA LEU A 284 -21.29 -21.86 -18.77
C LEU A 284 -21.95 -20.48 -18.86
N SER A 285 -21.24 -19.44 -18.45
CA SER A 285 -21.71 -18.05 -18.58
C SER A 285 -21.96 -17.70 -20.04
N GLN A 286 -23.13 -17.12 -20.30
CA GLN A 286 -23.56 -16.64 -21.62
C GLN A 286 -23.16 -15.17 -21.87
N LYS A 287 -22.63 -14.48 -20.85
CA LYS A 287 -22.19 -13.08 -20.93
C LYS A 287 -20.72 -12.96 -20.53
N PRO A 288 -19.79 -13.49 -21.33
CA PRO A 288 -18.36 -13.51 -21.01
C PRO A 288 -17.75 -12.11 -20.79
N ASP A 289 -18.26 -11.10 -21.51
CA ASP A 289 -17.76 -9.73 -21.40
C ASP A 289 -18.23 -9.02 -20.12
N LEU A 290 -19.33 -9.50 -19.51
CA LEU A 290 -19.88 -8.91 -18.29
C LEU A 290 -18.99 -9.23 -17.09
N GLY A 291 -18.44 -10.45 -17.01
CA GLY A 291 -17.65 -10.89 -15.88
C GLY A 291 -18.40 -10.74 -14.56
N ILE A 292 -17.73 -10.19 -13.53
CA ILE A 292 -18.31 -9.87 -12.23
C ILE A 292 -18.03 -8.38 -11.94
N PRO A 293 -18.78 -7.45 -12.55
CA PRO A 293 -18.58 -6.02 -12.35
C PRO A 293 -18.96 -5.65 -10.91
N ARG A 294 -18.52 -4.49 -10.40
CA ARG A 294 -19.01 -4.00 -9.10
C ARG A 294 -20.51 -3.70 -9.13
N GLY A 295 -21.18 -3.97 -8.02
CA GLY A 295 -22.62 -3.80 -7.84
C GLY A 295 -23.45 -4.91 -8.49
N MET A 296 -24.74 -4.63 -8.70
CA MET A 296 -25.69 -5.59 -9.27
C MET A 296 -25.41 -5.90 -10.74
N SER A 297 -25.41 -7.19 -11.09
CA SER A 297 -25.25 -7.69 -12.45
C SER A 297 -26.16 -8.89 -12.72
N ASP A 298 -26.81 -8.89 -13.89
CA ASP A 298 -27.65 -10.00 -14.34
C ASP A 298 -26.81 -11.00 -15.15
N GLN A 299 -26.48 -12.12 -14.53
CA GLN A 299 -25.77 -13.23 -15.13
C GLN A 299 -26.74 -14.24 -15.73
N SER A 300 -26.32 -14.92 -16.80
CA SER A 300 -27.08 -16.00 -17.42
C SER A 300 -26.14 -17.16 -17.69
N PHE A 301 -26.51 -18.34 -17.20
CA PHE A 301 -25.73 -19.56 -17.32
C PHE A 301 -26.50 -20.60 -18.11
N LEU A 302 -25.86 -21.15 -19.14
CA LEU A 302 -26.32 -22.37 -19.80
C LEU A 302 -25.73 -23.55 -19.06
N VAL A 303 -26.59 -24.32 -18.43
CA VAL A 303 -26.26 -25.57 -17.78
C VAL A 303 -26.43 -26.71 -18.76
N THR A 304 -25.44 -27.58 -18.82
CA THR A 304 -25.49 -28.85 -19.55
C THR A 304 -25.34 -30.00 -18.56
N ILE A 305 -26.32 -30.91 -18.58
CA ILE A 305 -26.35 -32.14 -17.78
C ILE A 305 -26.38 -33.33 -18.74
N ASP A 306 -25.51 -34.31 -18.52
CA ASP A 306 -25.52 -35.57 -19.26
C ASP A 306 -26.68 -36.45 -18.77
N ALA A 307 -27.62 -36.73 -19.67
CA ALA A 307 -28.82 -37.49 -19.34
C ALA A 307 -28.56 -39.01 -19.25
N GLU A 308 -27.43 -39.49 -19.76
CA GLU A 308 -27.00 -40.89 -19.64
C GLU A 308 -26.44 -41.16 -18.23
N ASP A 309 -25.80 -40.16 -17.63
CA ASP A 309 -25.17 -40.26 -16.31
C ASP A 309 -26.09 -39.83 -15.15
N VAL A 310 -27.01 -38.89 -15.40
CA VAL A 310 -27.80 -38.24 -14.34
C VAL A 310 -29.29 -38.16 -14.69
N SER A 311 -30.12 -38.73 -13.81
CA SER A 311 -31.58 -38.53 -13.85
C SER A 311 -31.99 -37.27 -13.07
N ILE A 312 -32.52 -36.26 -13.77
CA ILE A 312 -32.98 -35.01 -13.15
C ILE A 312 -34.39 -35.08 -12.54
N SER A 313 -35.01 -36.26 -12.50
CA SER A 313 -36.40 -36.42 -12.04
C SER A 313 -36.60 -36.00 -10.58
N THR A 314 -35.65 -36.38 -9.71
CA THR A 314 -35.66 -36.00 -8.28
C THR A 314 -35.39 -34.51 -8.10
N MET A 315 -34.52 -33.93 -8.93
CA MET A 315 -34.23 -32.51 -8.97
C MET A 315 -35.48 -31.71 -9.35
N VAL A 316 -36.17 -32.09 -10.43
CA VAL A 316 -37.40 -31.44 -10.89
C VAL A 316 -38.52 -31.55 -9.84
N LEU A 317 -38.67 -32.72 -9.20
CA LEU A 317 -39.66 -32.91 -8.13
C LEU A 317 -39.37 -32.06 -6.90
N SER A 318 -38.11 -32.00 -6.48
CA SER A 318 -37.72 -31.27 -5.27
C SER A 318 -37.72 -29.74 -5.51
N ALA A 319 -37.41 -29.31 -6.73
CA ALA A 319 -37.57 -27.95 -7.23
C ALA A 319 -39.04 -27.49 -7.14
N LEU A 320 -39.98 -28.31 -7.59
CA LEU A 320 -41.42 -28.05 -7.47
C LEU A 320 -41.91 -28.01 -6.00
N ALA A 321 -41.20 -28.69 -5.09
CA ALA A 321 -41.51 -28.72 -3.67
C ALA A 321 -40.81 -27.60 -2.86
N SER A 322 -40.12 -26.67 -3.52
CA SER A 322 -39.37 -25.55 -2.88
C SER A 322 -38.35 -26.00 -1.82
N SER A 323 -37.72 -27.16 -2.04
CA SER A 323 -36.91 -27.84 -1.01
C SER A 323 -35.43 -28.00 -1.37
N THR A 324 -34.95 -27.28 -2.39
CA THR A 324 -33.68 -27.60 -3.04
C THR A 324 -32.66 -26.50 -2.96
N GLN A 325 -31.42 -26.91 -2.73
CA GLN A 325 -30.23 -26.08 -2.85
C GLN A 325 -29.44 -26.55 -4.06
N PHE A 326 -29.23 -25.65 -5.02
CA PHE A 326 -28.30 -25.85 -6.11
C PHE A 326 -26.97 -25.22 -5.75
N TYR A 327 -25.89 -25.92 -6.06
CA TYR A 327 -24.57 -25.39 -5.88
C TYR A 327 -23.94 -25.12 -7.25
N ILE A 328 -23.66 -23.85 -7.52
CA ILE A 328 -22.92 -23.40 -8.69
C ILE A 328 -21.55 -23.02 -8.17
N VAL A 329 -20.58 -23.90 -8.37
CA VAL A 329 -19.27 -23.82 -7.73
C VAL A 329 -18.19 -23.77 -8.80
N GLY A 330 -17.19 -22.93 -8.57
CA GLY A 330 -16.07 -22.73 -9.47
C GLY A 330 -15.10 -23.91 -9.58
N ASN A 331 -15.31 -25.01 -8.84
CA ASN A 331 -14.44 -26.19 -8.79
C ASN A 331 -14.47 -27.03 -10.09
N ASN A 332 -14.08 -26.39 -11.19
CA ASN A 332 -14.05 -26.91 -12.53
C ASN A 332 -12.64 -26.62 -13.10
N PRO A 333 -11.92 -27.62 -13.64
CA PRO A 333 -10.59 -27.41 -14.21
C PRO A 333 -10.56 -26.43 -15.39
N TYR A 334 -11.73 -26.10 -15.96
CA TYR A 334 -11.88 -25.16 -17.07
C TYR A 334 -12.60 -23.87 -16.66
N VAL A 335 -12.61 -23.50 -15.38
CA VAL A 335 -13.38 -22.38 -14.82
C VAL A 335 -13.17 -21.04 -15.54
N THR A 336 -11.96 -20.81 -16.05
CA THR A 336 -11.62 -19.67 -16.91
C THR A 336 -10.54 -20.06 -17.91
N THR A 337 -10.43 -19.29 -18.99
CA THR A 337 -9.29 -19.35 -19.92
C THR A 337 -8.07 -18.56 -19.41
N HIS A 338 -8.21 -17.78 -18.35
CA HIS A 338 -7.16 -16.92 -17.80
C HIS A 338 -6.47 -17.60 -16.61
N GLY A 339 -5.28 -18.17 -16.85
CA GLY A 339 -4.53 -18.96 -15.87
C GLY A 339 -4.32 -18.27 -14.52
N GLN A 340 -4.16 -16.95 -14.51
CA GLN A 340 -3.97 -16.13 -13.30
C GLN A 340 -5.19 -16.06 -12.37
N PHE A 341 -6.37 -16.47 -12.84
CA PHE A 341 -7.60 -16.48 -12.06
C PHE A 341 -8.12 -17.89 -11.77
N VAL A 342 -7.43 -18.95 -12.23
CA VAL A 342 -7.92 -20.32 -12.07
C VAL A 342 -8.08 -20.70 -10.60
N GLU A 343 -7.09 -20.38 -9.76
CA GLU A 343 -7.17 -20.69 -8.32
C GLU A 343 -8.31 -19.92 -7.64
N ALA A 344 -8.32 -18.60 -7.79
CA ALA A 344 -9.34 -17.73 -7.21
C ALA A 344 -10.76 -18.08 -7.69
N LEU A 345 -10.95 -18.30 -8.99
CA LEU A 345 -12.27 -18.67 -9.51
C LEU A 345 -12.64 -20.11 -9.15
N SER A 346 -11.70 -20.98 -8.80
CA SER A 346 -12.00 -22.33 -8.37
C SER A 346 -12.59 -22.43 -6.97
N SER A 347 -12.36 -21.44 -6.11
CA SER A 347 -12.96 -21.34 -4.78
C SER A 347 -14.36 -20.73 -4.78
N VAL A 348 -14.73 -20.03 -5.86
CA VAL A 348 -16.02 -19.32 -5.97
C VAL A 348 -17.20 -20.24 -5.70
N ASN A 349 -18.09 -19.78 -4.84
CA ASN A 349 -19.30 -20.48 -4.46
C ASN A 349 -20.54 -19.59 -4.62
N MET A 350 -21.15 -19.61 -5.81
CA MET A 350 -22.38 -18.85 -6.08
C MET A 350 -23.65 -19.66 -5.77
N SER A 351 -23.58 -20.50 -4.74
CA SER A 351 -24.70 -21.37 -4.38
C SER A 351 -25.79 -20.60 -3.68
N ILE A 352 -27.04 -20.97 -3.98
CA ILE A 352 -28.21 -20.22 -3.53
C ILE A 352 -28.96 -21.07 -2.53
N PRO A 353 -29.16 -20.62 -1.29
CA PRO A 353 -29.84 -21.43 -0.29
C PRO A 353 -31.30 -21.66 -0.65
N SER A 354 -31.80 -22.81 -0.21
CA SER A 354 -33.16 -23.27 -0.48
C SER A 354 -34.27 -22.34 0.03
N SER A 355 -33.98 -21.49 1.02
CA SER A 355 -34.92 -20.52 1.60
C SER A 355 -35.36 -19.43 0.63
N SER A 356 -34.63 -19.20 -0.46
CA SER A 356 -34.89 -18.12 -1.42
C SER A 356 -35.90 -18.48 -2.51
N GLY A 357 -36.62 -19.61 -2.38
CA GLY A 357 -37.85 -19.91 -3.15
C GLY A 357 -37.69 -20.09 -4.68
N SER A 358 -36.44 -20.21 -5.14
CA SER A 358 -35.96 -20.01 -6.51
C SER A 358 -36.65 -20.84 -7.62
N LEU A 359 -37.29 -21.97 -7.31
CA LEU A 359 -37.74 -22.93 -8.33
C LEU A 359 -39.24 -23.03 -8.52
N THR A 360 -40.02 -22.29 -7.73
CA THR A 360 -41.48 -22.19 -7.93
C THR A 360 -41.85 -21.65 -9.32
N ASN A 361 -40.92 -20.94 -9.96
CA ASN A 361 -41.09 -20.34 -11.29
C ASN A 361 -40.33 -21.07 -12.40
N MET A 362 -39.90 -22.32 -12.20
CA MET A 362 -39.18 -23.07 -13.23
C MET A 362 -40.07 -23.26 -14.47
N LYS A 363 -39.59 -22.78 -15.62
CA LYS A 363 -40.26 -22.93 -16.91
C LYS A 363 -39.76 -24.18 -17.61
N MET A 364 -40.66 -24.86 -18.32
CA MET A 364 -40.31 -25.99 -19.17
C MET A 364 -40.49 -25.62 -20.63
N GLY A 365 -39.43 -25.83 -21.41
CA GLY A 365 -39.44 -25.73 -22.85
C GLY A 365 -40.35 -26.79 -23.48
N SER A 366 -40.74 -26.56 -24.73
CA SER A 366 -41.67 -27.43 -25.45
C SER A 366 -41.17 -28.86 -25.70
N SER A 367 -39.85 -29.07 -25.64
CA SER A 367 -39.21 -30.39 -25.73
C SER A 367 -39.27 -31.19 -24.43
N CYS A 368 -39.64 -30.55 -23.32
CA CYS A 368 -39.67 -31.12 -21.99
C CYS A 368 -41.11 -31.37 -21.53
N SER A 369 -41.39 -32.60 -21.09
CA SER A 369 -42.66 -32.93 -20.43
C SER A 369 -42.41 -33.47 -19.03
N LEU A 370 -43.17 -32.97 -18.06
CA LEU A 370 -43.19 -33.52 -16.69
C LEU A 370 -43.46 -35.03 -16.71
N ALA A 371 -44.32 -35.51 -17.61
CA ALA A 371 -44.61 -36.93 -17.73
C ALA A 371 -43.38 -37.72 -18.20
N SER A 372 -42.64 -37.24 -19.21
CA SER A 372 -41.41 -37.92 -19.68
C SER A 372 -40.31 -37.92 -18.62
N LEU A 373 -40.22 -36.86 -17.80
CA LEU A 373 -39.23 -36.75 -16.73
C LEU A 373 -39.57 -37.62 -15.51
N LEU A 374 -40.85 -37.95 -15.28
CA LEU A 374 -41.28 -38.79 -14.16
C LEU A 374 -41.33 -40.28 -14.49
N VAL A 375 -41.57 -40.64 -15.76
CA VAL A 375 -41.66 -42.04 -16.23
C VAL A 375 -40.30 -42.74 -16.27
N SER A 376 -39.19 -42.01 -16.45
CA SER A 376 -37.83 -42.58 -16.40
C SER A 376 -37.52 -43.35 -15.10
N ARG A 377 -38.24 -43.04 -14.00
CA ARG A 377 -38.12 -43.72 -12.71
C ARG A 377 -38.74 -45.13 -12.68
N GLN A 378 -39.67 -45.45 -13.58
CA GLN A 378 -40.34 -46.75 -13.62
C GLN A 378 -39.59 -47.84 -14.42
N LEU A 379 -38.58 -47.46 -15.20
CA LEU A 379 -37.77 -48.40 -15.98
C LEU A 379 -36.38 -48.67 -15.35
N ALA A 380 -36.00 -47.93 -14.32
CA ALA A 380 -34.74 -48.09 -13.58
C ALA A 380 -34.92 -48.69 -12.17
N GLY A 381 -36.09 -49.30 -11.90
CA GLY A 381 -36.42 -49.99 -10.64
C GLY A 381 -36.32 -51.50 -10.76
#